data_AF-A0A0C2XL92-F1
#
_entry.id   AF-A0A0C2XL92-F1
#
_cell.length_a   1.000
_cell.length_b   1.000
_cell.length_c   1.000
_cell.angle_alpha   90.00
_cell.angle_beta   90.00
_cell.angle_gamma   90.00
#
_symmetry.space_group_name_H-M   'P 1'
#
loop_
_entity.id
_entity.type
_entity.pdbx_description
1 polymer ?
#
loop_
_entity_poly.entity_id
_entity_poly.type
_entity_poly.pdbx_seq_one_letter_code
_entity_poly.pdbx_strand_id
1 'polypeptide(L)'
;MTYDTLDKFFDELAFIAEDLLEADVKNLWRARRDLQLIPPESLTYRLQYFSQDLRYSQEDVESSCRFVLFCSFKTLEDGTIVFDDTGSPELTDPTEYTDSTTITEVFNVCPGYAPEYGDYQDLDGRSFSTYESVIVAYTSYLILKKAAPEVKPHILYALVFGTDANGEVEGIDYGPVGRTIEQYVEWTAICEGNYMGDYRSQIKFWQQLLSNKERADEDILHDAWKGPGNMWVFVRPDRFPIKETLAAKPIPKFPYLTTAGLDLQNLKPALGSLPPDMLLEICELLPIRSIYALITTCKEIRSVILPHANAIVRRRITEDEPWYLPAGPFELPAGPFEKNPRLEMHGREEIEWWATQWAAGGISQEDADSEIPWFIYRKECNSMSMWNRNRIWGICKQLDALARKEGLL
;
A
#
# COMPACT_ATOMS: atom_id res chain seq x y z
N MET A 1 -28.50 15.50 38.21
CA MET A 1 -27.14 14.94 38.21
C MET A 1 -27.03 14.14 36.93
N THR A 2 -26.34 14.74 35.97
CA THR A 2 -26.80 14.92 34.59
C THR A 2 -25.70 14.46 33.64
N TYR A 3 -26.05 13.57 32.70
CA TYR A 3 -25.71 13.51 31.26
C TYR A 3 -24.33 13.94 30.70
N ASP A 4 -23.31 14.22 31.52
CA ASP A 4 -22.13 15.02 31.07
C ASP A 4 -20.78 14.26 31.18
N THR A 5 -20.81 12.94 31.37
CA THR A 5 -19.58 12.15 31.63
C THR A 5 -19.45 10.90 30.77
N LEU A 6 -20.51 10.50 30.06
CA LEU A 6 -20.49 9.39 29.11
C LEU A 6 -20.22 9.88 27.68
N ASP A 7 -20.66 11.10 27.35
CA ASP A 7 -20.32 11.73 26.06
C ASP A 7 -18.81 12.01 26.01
N LYS A 8 -18.14 12.40 27.10
CA LYS A 8 -16.66 12.55 27.14
C LYS A 8 -15.84 11.28 26.81
N PHE A 9 -16.34 10.09 27.12
CA PHE A 9 -15.62 8.83 26.84
C PHE A 9 -15.68 8.46 25.35
N PHE A 10 -16.83 8.72 24.72
CA PHE A 10 -16.99 8.53 23.29
C PHE A 10 -16.53 9.73 22.48
N ASP A 11 -16.48 10.94 23.07
CA ASP A 11 -15.76 12.09 22.55
C ASP A 11 -14.25 11.88 22.63
N GLU A 12 -13.71 11.02 23.52
CA GLU A 12 -12.26 10.68 23.57
C GLU A 12 -11.87 9.55 22.60
N LEU A 13 -12.74 8.54 22.41
CA LEU A 13 -12.59 7.59 21.30
C LEU A 13 -12.90 8.24 19.95
N ALA A 14 -13.85 9.17 19.92
CA ALA A 14 -14.07 10.07 18.79
C ALA A 14 -12.95 11.09 18.70
N PHE A 15 -12.23 11.53 19.75
CA PHE A 15 -11.08 12.43 19.60
C PHE A 15 -9.87 11.72 19.00
N ILE A 16 -9.65 10.44 19.35
CA ILE A 16 -8.65 9.60 18.68
C ILE A 16 -9.06 9.33 17.22
N ALA A 17 -10.37 9.35 16.91
CA ALA A 17 -10.89 9.33 15.55
C ALA A 17 -11.01 10.72 14.88
N GLU A 18 -11.08 11.84 15.61
CA GLU A 18 -11.27 13.22 15.14
C GLU A 18 -9.90 13.86 14.87
N ASP A 19 -8.85 13.50 15.62
CA ASP A 19 -7.45 13.81 15.27
C ASP A 19 -6.95 12.95 14.09
N LEU A 20 -7.66 11.86 13.73
CA LEU A 20 -7.35 11.04 12.55
C LEU A 20 -8.31 11.26 11.37
N LEU A 21 -9.49 11.83 11.58
CA LEU A 21 -10.53 12.07 10.57
C LEU A 21 -11.40 13.27 11.00
N GLU A 22 -11.10 14.47 10.50
CA GLU A 22 -12.03 15.60 10.62
C GLU A 22 -13.25 15.43 9.70
N ALA A 23 -14.42 15.68 10.30
CA ALA A 23 -15.71 16.11 9.74
C ALA A 23 -16.31 15.33 8.55
N ASP A 24 -17.01 14.22 8.82
CA ASP A 24 -18.48 14.13 8.52
C ASP A 24 -19.21 12.85 8.97
N VAL A 25 -18.63 12.00 9.80
CA VAL A 25 -19.21 10.68 10.13
C VAL A 25 -20.22 10.71 11.29
N LYS A 26 -21.08 11.74 11.39
CA LYS A 26 -22.03 11.90 12.52
C LYS A 26 -23.26 10.98 12.48
N ASN A 27 -23.50 10.24 11.39
CA ASN A 27 -24.75 9.49 11.19
C ASN A 27 -24.66 7.96 11.34
N LEU A 28 -23.50 7.37 11.67
CA LEU A 28 -23.29 5.92 11.57
C LEU A 28 -23.58 5.06 12.84
N TRP A 29 -23.98 5.61 13.99
CA TRP A 29 -23.89 4.85 15.26
C TRP A 29 -25.20 4.69 16.07
N ARG A 30 -25.88 3.54 15.90
CA ARG A 30 -27.02 3.05 16.74
C ARG A 30 -26.68 1.81 17.60
N ALA A 31 -25.53 1.78 18.28
CA ALA A 31 -25.13 0.65 19.14
C ALA A 31 -25.02 0.99 20.65
N ARG A 32 -25.91 1.86 21.16
CA ARG A 32 -25.75 2.54 22.47
C ARG A 32 -26.07 1.74 23.76
N ARG A 33 -26.65 0.53 23.69
CA ARG A 33 -27.11 -0.20 24.92
C ARG A 33 -26.12 -1.19 25.50
N ASP A 34 -25.31 -1.85 24.67
CA ASP A 34 -24.47 -2.95 25.15
C ASP A 34 -23.12 -2.46 25.73
N LEU A 35 -22.74 -1.22 25.40
CA LEU A 35 -21.52 -0.55 25.89
C LEU A 35 -21.65 -0.04 27.34
N GLN A 36 -22.86 0.06 27.88
CA GLN A 36 -23.10 0.49 29.27
C GLN A 36 -22.78 -0.60 30.32
N LEU A 37 -22.45 -1.81 29.88
CA LEU A 37 -22.18 -2.95 30.77
C LEU A 37 -20.69 -3.17 31.08
N ILE A 38 -19.78 -2.34 30.55
CA ILE A 38 -18.33 -2.54 30.67
C ILE A 38 -17.75 -1.61 31.75
N PRO A 39 -16.98 -2.13 32.73
CA PRO A 39 -16.33 -1.31 33.76
C PRO A 39 -15.33 -0.31 33.14
N PRO A 40 -15.47 1.02 33.37
CA PRO A 40 -14.71 2.08 32.69
C PRO A 40 -13.19 2.09 32.98
N GLU A 41 -12.77 1.51 34.10
CA GLU A 41 -11.51 1.87 34.75
C GLU A 41 -10.30 1.06 34.24
N SER A 42 -10.52 -0.11 33.61
CA SER A 42 -9.42 -1.00 33.17
C SER A 42 -9.13 -0.96 31.66
N LEU A 43 -10.12 -0.58 30.86
CA LEU A 43 -10.00 -0.51 29.40
C LEU A 43 -9.24 0.76 28.96
N THR A 44 -9.52 1.87 29.66
CA THR A 44 -9.07 3.21 29.29
C THR A 44 -7.56 3.37 29.34
N TYR A 45 -6.88 2.80 30.35
CA TYR A 45 -5.42 2.93 30.48
C TYR A 45 -4.66 2.21 29.36
N ARG A 46 -5.00 0.95 29.03
CA ARG A 46 -4.31 0.22 27.95
C ARG A 46 -4.64 0.75 26.57
N LEU A 47 -5.88 1.19 26.34
CA LEU A 47 -6.23 1.86 25.08
C LEU A 47 -5.42 3.14 24.90
N GLN A 48 -5.34 4.00 25.92
CA GLN A 48 -4.50 5.20 25.88
C GLN A 48 -3.02 4.86 25.70
N TYR A 49 -2.54 3.81 26.37
CA TYR A 49 -1.16 3.31 26.22
C TYR A 49 -0.84 2.93 24.78
N PHE A 50 -1.64 2.05 24.16
CA PHE A 50 -1.42 1.62 22.77
C PHE A 50 -1.77 2.69 21.75
N SER A 51 -2.61 3.68 22.09
CA SER A 51 -3.03 4.73 21.16
C SER A 51 -1.87 5.56 20.61
N GLN A 52 -0.69 5.56 21.24
CA GLN A 52 0.49 6.25 20.74
C GLN A 52 1.19 5.46 19.63
N ASP A 53 1.23 4.14 19.77
CA ASP A 53 1.89 3.21 18.83
C ASP A 53 0.98 2.73 17.69
N LEU A 54 -0.33 2.95 17.83
CA LEU A 54 -1.37 2.66 16.83
C LEU A 54 -1.85 3.94 16.12
N ARG A 55 -0.94 4.88 15.84
CA ARG A 55 -1.22 6.07 15.02
C ARG A 55 -0.57 5.95 13.66
N TYR A 56 -1.29 6.41 12.65
CA TYR A 56 -0.68 6.76 11.39
C TYR A 56 0.21 8.00 11.58
N SER A 57 1.29 8.07 10.81
CA SER A 57 2.10 9.29 10.81
C SER A 57 1.34 10.44 10.15
N GLN A 58 1.71 11.68 10.46
CA GLN A 58 1.16 12.85 9.76
C GLN A 58 1.35 12.75 8.24
N GLU A 59 2.47 12.17 7.81
CA GLU A 59 2.76 11.93 6.39
C GLU A 59 1.86 10.86 5.75
N ASP A 60 1.37 9.88 6.52
CA ASP A 60 0.37 8.92 6.05
C ASP A 60 -0.97 9.60 5.84
N VAL A 61 -1.39 10.43 6.80
CA VAL A 61 -2.64 11.21 6.73
C VAL A 61 -2.61 12.15 5.52
N GLU A 62 -1.55 12.94 5.36
CA GLU A 62 -1.38 13.84 4.21
C GLU A 62 -1.37 13.08 2.87
N SER A 63 -0.73 11.91 2.82
CA SER A 63 -0.73 11.07 1.63
C SER A 63 -2.10 10.47 1.32
N SER A 64 -2.93 10.23 2.34
CA SER A 64 -4.27 9.67 2.16
C SER A 64 -5.27 10.65 1.57
N CYS A 65 -4.96 11.95 1.57
CA CYS A 65 -5.81 13.00 1.02
C CYS A 65 -5.51 13.36 -0.44
N ARG A 66 -4.68 12.57 -1.12
CA ARG A 66 -4.18 12.82 -2.48
C ARG A 66 -4.73 11.79 -3.45
N PHE A 67 -5.67 12.20 -4.30
CA PHE A 67 -6.35 11.30 -5.21
C PHE A 67 -6.17 11.70 -6.68
N VAL A 68 -6.29 10.68 -7.53
CA VAL A 68 -6.53 10.78 -8.97
C VAL A 68 -7.94 10.28 -9.22
N LEU A 69 -8.73 11.10 -9.91
CA LEU A 69 -10.11 10.79 -10.27
C LEU A 69 -10.18 10.50 -11.77
N PHE A 70 -10.87 9.42 -12.15
CA PHE A 70 -11.19 9.08 -13.53
C PHE A 70 -12.67 9.31 -13.78
N CYS A 71 -13.00 10.20 -14.68
CA CYS A 71 -14.39 10.52 -15.02
C CYS A 71 -14.55 10.80 -16.51
N SER A 72 -15.79 10.65 -16.98
CA SER A 72 -16.18 10.97 -18.34
C SER A 72 -16.34 12.49 -18.52
N PHE A 73 -15.87 12.99 -19.64
CA PHE A 73 -16.12 14.37 -20.06
C PHE A 73 -16.48 14.44 -21.52
N LYS A 74 -17.22 15.50 -21.86
CA LYS A 74 -17.45 15.93 -23.22
C LYS A 74 -16.69 17.22 -23.48
N THR A 75 -15.85 17.20 -24.51
CA THR A 75 -15.32 18.45 -25.06
C THR A 75 -16.36 19.01 -26.03
N LEU A 76 -16.91 20.18 -25.71
CA LEU A 76 -17.83 20.92 -26.56
C LEU A 76 -17.11 21.49 -27.79
N GLU A 77 -17.88 21.91 -28.80
CA GLU A 77 -17.34 22.45 -30.06
C GLU A 77 -16.44 23.68 -29.86
N ASP A 78 -16.64 24.42 -28.76
CA ASP A 78 -15.83 25.59 -28.39
C ASP A 78 -14.55 25.23 -27.62
N GLY A 79 -14.28 23.94 -27.41
CA GLY A 79 -13.16 23.42 -26.62
C GLY A 79 -13.42 23.41 -25.12
N THR A 80 -14.60 23.84 -24.65
CA THR A 80 -14.97 23.77 -23.23
C THR A 80 -15.19 22.31 -22.85
N ILE A 81 -14.56 21.89 -21.76
CA ILE A 81 -14.72 20.54 -21.22
C ILE A 81 -15.84 20.61 -20.18
N VAL A 82 -16.94 19.91 -20.44
CA VAL A 82 -18.08 19.77 -19.53
C VAL A 82 -18.22 18.31 -19.12
N PHE A 83 -18.74 18.08 -17.93
CA PHE A 83 -19.13 16.73 -17.51
C PHE A 83 -20.20 16.21 -18.45
N ASP A 84 -20.13 14.92 -18.77
CA ASP A 84 -21.19 14.27 -19.53
C ASP A 84 -22.38 14.02 -18.60
N ASP A 85 -23.11 15.10 -18.30
CA ASP A 85 -24.24 15.19 -17.36
C ASP A 85 -25.51 14.44 -17.87
N THR A 86 -25.35 13.50 -18.81
CA THR A 86 -26.46 12.71 -19.32
C THR A 86 -26.95 11.77 -18.22
N GLY A 87 -27.89 12.30 -17.43
CA GLY A 87 -28.47 11.67 -16.27
C GLY A 87 -28.80 10.20 -16.51
N SER A 88 -28.34 9.38 -15.57
CA SER A 88 -28.22 7.93 -15.62
C SER A 88 -27.32 7.45 -16.77
N PRO A 89 -26.19 6.79 -16.47
CA PRO A 89 -25.67 5.83 -17.39
C PRO A 89 -26.72 4.71 -17.45
N GLU A 90 -27.71 4.84 -18.34
CA GLU A 90 -28.12 3.63 -19.06
C GLU A 90 -26.83 3.19 -19.72
N LEU A 91 -26.09 2.31 -19.00
CA LEU A 91 -24.79 1.78 -19.36
C LEU A 91 -24.92 1.24 -20.78
N THR A 92 -24.69 2.11 -21.76
CA THR A 92 -24.39 1.67 -23.10
C THR A 92 -23.16 0.78 -22.94
N ASP A 93 -23.21 -0.32 -23.67
CA ASP A 93 -22.26 -1.43 -23.64
C ASP A 93 -20.86 -0.93 -23.23
N PRO A 94 -20.22 -1.48 -22.18
CA PRO A 94 -18.90 -1.05 -21.68
C PRO A 94 -17.83 -0.92 -22.78
N THR A 95 -18.06 -1.55 -23.93
CA THR A 95 -17.28 -1.41 -25.16
C THR A 95 -17.36 -0.02 -25.84
N GLU A 96 -18.30 0.86 -25.50
CA GLU A 96 -18.37 2.23 -26.03
C GLU A 96 -17.31 3.16 -25.39
N TYR A 97 -16.79 2.81 -24.21
CA TYR A 97 -15.75 3.58 -23.52
C TYR A 97 -14.32 3.07 -23.81
N THR A 98 -14.11 2.36 -24.92
CA THR A 98 -12.76 1.92 -25.33
C THR A 98 -11.89 3.06 -25.85
N ASP A 99 -12.49 4.19 -26.22
CA ASP A 99 -11.75 5.32 -26.75
C ASP A 99 -11.14 6.16 -25.62
N SER A 100 -9.81 6.31 -25.66
CA SER A 100 -9.03 7.03 -24.63
C SER A 100 -9.40 8.51 -24.45
N THR A 101 -10.28 9.06 -25.28
CA THR A 101 -10.66 10.47 -25.29
C THR A 101 -11.86 10.78 -24.41
N THR A 102 -12.62 9.79 -23.97
CA THR A 102 -13.85 10.00 -23.17
C THR A 102 -13.58 10.06 -21.67
N ILE A 103 -12.65 9.23 -21.18
CA ILE A 103 -12.27 9.18 -19.76
C ILE A 103 -10.98 9.96 -19.53
N THR A 104 -11.02 10.93 -18.62
CA THR A 104 -9.89 11.81 -18.29
C THR A 104 -9.42 11.63 -16.86
N GLU A 105 -8.11 11.87 -16.64
CA GLU A 105 -7.47 11.84 -15.33
C GLU A 105 -7.49 13.26 -14.74
N VAL A 106 -8.10 13.40 -13.56
CA VAL A 106 -8.08 14.65 -12.78
C VAL A 106 -7.18 14.42 -11.56
N PHE A 107 -6.09 15.15 -11.50
CA PHE A 107 -5.12 15.11 -10.41
C PHE A 107 -5.46 16.11 -9.31
N ASN A 108 -4.86 15.92 -8.12
CA ASN A 108 -5.01 16.82 -6.98
C ASN A 108 -6.48 17.00 -6.54
N VAL A 109 -7.22 15.89 -6.55
CA VAL A 109 -8.58 15.84 -6.02
C VAL A 109 -8.52 15.52 -4.52
N CYS A 110 -9.31 16.23 -3.73
CA CYS A 110 -9.45 16.06 -2.29
C CYS A 110 -10.92 15.84 -1.90
N PRO A 111 -11.21 15.28 -0.71
CA PRO A 111 -12.56 15.21 -0.17
C PRO A 111 -13.27 16.58 -0.19
N GLY A 112 -14.53 16.58 -0.63
CA GLY A 112 -15.39 17.77 -0.72
C GLY A 112 -16.12 18.07 0.60
N TYR A 113 -17.33 18.63 0.51
CA TYR A 113 -18.17 18.90 1.68
C TYR A 113 -18.73 17.60 2.28
N ALA A 114 -19.11 16.64 1.43
CA ALA A 114 -19.75 15.41 1.88
C ALA A 114 -19.11 14.17 1.19
N PRO A 115 -17.81 13.90 1.47
CA PRO A 115 -17.04 12.86 0.78
C PRO A 115 -17.57 11.44 0.99
N GLU A 116 -18.29 11.19 2.07
CA GLU A 116 -19.02 9.95 2.30
C GLU A 116 -20.18 9.72 1.33
N TYR A 117 -20.61 10.76 0.60
CA TYR A 117 -21.54 10.66 -0.53
C TYR A 117 -20.84 10.77 -1.89
N GLY A 118 -19.52 10.65 -1.89
CA GLY A 118 -18.73 10.75 -3.10
C GLY A 118 -18.46 12.18 -3.57
N ASP A 119 -18.66 13.21 -2.75
CA ASP A 119 -18.28 14.58 -3.11
C ASP A 119 -16.77 14.78 -2.97
N TYR A 120 -16.13 15.06 -4.09
CA TYR A 120 -14.72 15.40 -4.15
C TYR A 120 -14.54 16.73 -4.85
N GLN A 121 -13.49 17.46 -4.52
CA GLN A 121 -13.18 18.73 -5.15
C GLN A 121 -11.73 18.78 -5.60
N ASP A 122 -11.46 19.49 -6.69
CA ASP A 122 -10.09 19.88 -7.00
C ASP A 122 -9.71 21.17 -6.27
N LEU A 123 -8.45 21.57 -6.35
CA LEU A 123 -8.00 22.81 -5.67
C LEU A 123 -8.61 24.10 -6.26
N ASP A 124 -9.30 24.06 -7.41
CA ASP A 124 -10.06 25.22 -7.91
C ASP A 124 -11.50 25.25 -7.35
N GLY A 125 -11.89 24.26 -6.54
CA GLY A 125 -13.21 24.12 -5.94
C GLY A 125 -14.27 23.54 -6.87
N ARG A 126 -13.88 22.91 -7.99
CA ARG A 126 -14.84 22.15 -8.82
C ARG A 126 -15.18 20.85 -8.12
N SER A 127 -16.47 20.56 -7.99
CA SER A 127 -16.98 19.34 -7.37
C SER A 127 -17.12 18.20 -8.38
N PHE A 128 -16.89 16.98 -7.92
CA PHE A 128 -16.90 15.70 -8.62
C PHE A 128 -17.70 14.71 -7.76
N SER A 129 -18.42 13.80 -8.41
CA SER A 129 -19.17 12.74 -7.75
C SER A 129 -18.63 11.35 -8.08
N THR A 130 -18.40 10.49 -7.07
CA THR A 130 -17.94 9.10 -7.30
C THR A 130 -18.99 8.17 -7.88
N TYR A 131 -20.25 8.58 -7.96
CA TYR A 131 -21.28 7.78 -8.64
C TYR A 131 -20.96 7.54 -10.12
N GLU A 132 -20.20 8.45 -10.73
CA GLU A 132 -19.85 8.43 -12.16
C GLU A 132 -18.33 8.53 -12.36
N SER A 133 -17.55 8.22 -11.31
CA SER A 133 -16.11 8.34 -11.36
C SER A 133 -15.39 7.31 -10.50
N VAL A 134 -14.19 6.95 -10.91
CA VAL A 134 -13.30 6.06 -10.16
C VAL A 134 -12.27 6.91 -9.44
N ILE A 135 -12.15 6.73 -8.13
CA ILE A 135 -11.12 7.41 -7.34
C ILE A 135 -10.00 6.44 -6.96
N VAL A 136 -8.76 6.88 -7.13
CA VAL A 136 -7.55 6.11 -6.80
C VAL A 136 -6.59 6.99 -6.01
N ALA A 137 -6.07 6.50 -4.90
CA ALA A 137 -5.00 7.19 -4.18
C ALA A 137 -3.79 7.40 -5.10
N TYR A 138 -3.19 8.60 -5.08
CA TYR A 138 -2.14 8.98 -6.02
C TYR A 138 -0.93 8.02 -6.02
N THR A 139 -0.49 7.59 -4.83
CA THR A 139 0.62 6.62 -4.72
C THR A 139 0.25 5.25 -5.29
N SER A 140 -0.99 4.80 -5.12
CA SER A 140 -1.51 3.59 -5.77
C SER A 140 -1.58 3.72 -7.29
N TYR A 141 -1.92 4.91 -7.79
CA TYR A 141 -1.91 5.19 -9.22
C TYR A 141 -0.50 5.13 -9.82
N LEU A 142 0.53 5.65 -9.14
CA LEU A 142 1.93 5.50 -9.60
C LEU A 142 2.35 4.02 -9.66
N ILE A 143 1.91 3.21 -8.68
CA ILE A 143 2.15 1.75 -8.68
C ILE A 143 1.42 1.10 -9.86
N LEU A 144 0.17 1.47 -10.14
CA LEU A 144 -0.59 0.98 -11.31
C LEU A 144 0.16 1.27 -12.62
N LYS A 145 0.63 2.51 -12.81
CA LYS A 145 1.40 2.92 -14.00
C LYS A 145 2.69 2.13 -14.15
N LYS A 146 3.32 1.67 -13.05
CA LYS A 146 4.51 0.81 -13.09
C LYS A 146 4.19 -0.66 -13.36
N ALA A 147 3.21 -1.21 -12.63
CA ALA A 147 2.92 -2.64 -12.59
C ALA A 147 2.08 -3.12 -13.77
N ALA A 148 1.22 -2.25 -14.30
CA ALA A 148 0.26 -2.50 -15.35
C ALA A 148 0.13 -1.27 -16.28
N PRO A 149 1.22 -0.88 -16.99
CA PRO A 149 1.26 0.36 -17.79
C PRO A 149 0.24 0.40 -18.94
N GLU A 150 -0.24 -0.77 -19.38
CA GLU A 150 -1.24 -0.90 -20.43
C GLU A 150 -2.66 -0.64 -19.91
N VAL A 151 -2.94 -0.86 -18.61
CA VAL A 151 -4.24 -0.56 -17.99
C VAL A 151 -4.41 0.95 -17.89
N LYS A 152 -4.99 1.55 -18.93
CA LYS A 152 -5.29 2.97 -19.02
C LYS A 152 -6.54 3.33 -18.19
N PRO A 153 -6.78 4.62 -17.90
CA PRO A 153 -7.94 5.07 -17.13
C PRO A 153 -9.28 4.57 -17.67
N HIS A 154 -9.50 4.61 -18.98
CA HIS A 154 -10.73 4.14 -19.60
C HIS A 154 -10.95 2.62 -19.42
N ILE A 155 -9.87 1.84 -19.41
CA ILE A 155 -9.93 0.40 -19.13
C ILE A 155 -10.32 0.16 -17.68
N LEU A 156 -9.72 0.89 -16.74
CA LEU A 156 -10.10 0.76 -15.33
C LEU A 156 -11.55 1.19 -15.12
N TYR A 157 -11.98 2.27 -15.74
CA TYR A 157 -13.36 2.74 -15.72
C TYR A 157 -14.32 1.66 -16.25
N ALA A 158 -14.01 1.05 -17.40
CA ALA A 158 -14.79 -0.04 -17.98
C ALA A 158 -14.82 -1.29 -17.09
N LEU A 159 -13.73 -1.62 -16.40
CA LEU A 159 -13.71 -2.74 -15.45
C LEU A 159 -14.58 -2.48 -14.21
N VAL A 160 -14.57 -1.24 -13.70
CA VAL A 160 -15.33 -0.86 -12.50
C VAL A 160 -16.83 -0.78 -12.80
N PHE A 161 -17.21 -0.15 -13.90
CA PHE A 161 -18.62 0.09 -14.23
C PHE A 161 -19.22 -0.92 -15.21
N GLY A 162 -18.40 -1.78 -15.82
CA GLY A 162 -18.87 -2.83 -16.74
C GLY A 162 -19.49 -4.05 -16.06
N THR A 163 -19.55 -4.06 -14.73
CA THR A 163 -20.19 -5.12 -13.95
C THR A 163 -21.21 -4.50 -13.00
N ASP A 164 -22.26 -5.26 -12.61
CA ASP A 164 -23.25 -4.83 -11.61
C ASP A 164 -22.66 -4.71 -10.17
N ALA A 165 -21.33 -4.71 -10.04
CA ALA A 165 -20.65 -4.59 -8.78
C ALA A 165 -20.52 -3.12 -8.39
N ASN A 166 -20.94 -2.78 -7.16
CA ASN A 166 -21.03 -1.42 -6.63
C ASN A 166 -19.65 -0.76 -6.39
N GLY A 167 -18.82 -0.61 -7.42
CA GLY A 167 -17.47 -0.01 -7.34
C GLY A 167 -16.34 -1.00 -7.03
N GLU A 168 -16.63 -2.31 -6.95
CA GLU A 168 -15.63 -3.38 -6.87
C GLU A 168 -15.47 -4.03 -8.24
N VAL A 169 -14.25 -4.34 -8.67
CA VAL A 169 -14.04 -5.13 -9.89
C VAL A 169 -14.12 -6.61 -9.53
N GLU A 170 -15.12 -7.31 -10.06
CA GLU A 170 -15.34 -8.73 -9.77
C GLU A 170 -14.08 -9.57 -10.08
N GLY A 171 -13.70 -10.44 -9.14
CA GLY A 171 -12.57 -11.35 -9.29
C GLY A 171 -11.20 -10.77 -8.91
N ILE A 172 -11.15 -9.52 -8.42
CA ILE A 172 -9.93 -8.92 -7.89
C ILE A 172 -9.84 -9.15 -6.38
N ASP A 173 -8.71 -9.70 -5.93
CA ASP A 173 -8.39 -9.79 -4.50
C ASP A 173 -7.75 -8.48 -4.01
N TYR A 174 -8.56 -7.66 -3.32
CA TYR A 174 -8.12 -6.40 -2.71
C TYR A 174 -7.40 -6.59 -1.36
N GLY A 175 -7.28 -7.82 -0.87
CA GLY A 175 -6.71 -8.14 0.43
C GLY A 175 -7.64 -7.76 1.59
N PRO A 176 -7.11 -7.21 2.70
CA PRO A 176 -7.93 -6.92 3.88
C PRO A 176 -8.89 -5.73 3.78
N VAL A 177 -8.77 -4.92 2.73
CA VAL A 177 -9.76 -3.91 2.37
C VAL A 177 -10.61 -4.54 1.27
N GLY A 178 -11.93 -4.53 1.36
CA GLY A 178 -12.72 -5.20 0.35
C GLY A 178 -14.17 -4.79 0.40
N ARG A 179 -14.70 -4.51 -0.78
CA ARG A 179 -16.02 -3.95 -1.11
C ARG A 179 -16.12 -2.45 -0.88
N THR A 180 -16.23 -1.71 -1.97
CA THR A 180 -17.02 -0.49 -1.94
C THR A 180 -18.48 -0.93 -2.12
N ILE A 181 -19.39 -0.44 -1.29
CA ILE A 181 -20.83 -0.58 -1.51
C ILE A 181 -21.36 0.83 -1.65
N GLU A 182 -21.75 1.17 -2.87
CA GLU A 182 -22.16 2.52 -3.29
C GLU A 182 -20.99 3.50 -3.08
N GLN A 183 -20.99 4.19 -1.95
CA GLN A 183 -20.05 5.23 -1.54
C GLN A 183 -19.28 4.85 -0.26
N TYR A 184 -19.63 3.71 0.36
CA TYR A 184 -19.04 3.27 1.61
C TYR A 184 -17.97 2.22 1.36
N VAL A 185 -16.78 2.44 1.93
CA VAL A 185 -15.74 1.41 1.96
C VAL A 185 -16.06 0.43 3.08
N GLU A 186 -16.32 -0.81 2.71
CA GLU A 186 -16.41 -1.93 3.64
C GLU A 186 -14.98 -2.48 3.90
N TRP A 187 -14.71 -2.76 5.16
CA TRP A 187 -13.42 -3.27 5.61
C TRP A 187 -13.58 -4.77 5.91
N THR A 188 -13.55 -5.61 4.87
CA THR A 188 -13.91 -7.04 4.95
C THR A 188 -13.07 -7.87 5.91
N ALA A 189 -11.78 -7.56 6.07
CA ALA A 189 -10.89 -8.33 6.96
C ALA A 189 -10.06 -7.47 7.92
N ILE A 190 -10.48 -6.22 8.15
CA ILE A 190 -9.95 -5.42 9.25
C ILE A 190 -10.71 -5.85 10.49
N CYS A 191 -10.00 -6.51 11.42
CA CYS A 191 -10.58 -7.29 12.51
C CYS A 191 -11.19 -8.60 11.99
N GLU A 192 -10.40 -9.68 11.90
CA GLU A 192 -10.87 -11.01 11.46
C GLU A 192 -12.24 -11.37 12.07
N GLY A 193 -13.29 -11.25 11.25
CA GLY A 193 -14.66 -11.45 11.64
C GLY A 193 -15.53 -11.52 10.38
N ASN A 194 -15.82 -12.74 9.93
CA ASN A 194 -16.61 -13.05 8.72
C ASN A 194 -18.06 -12.54 8.72
N TYR A 195 -18.45 -11.65 9.63
CA TYR A 195 -19.80 -11.10 9.72
C TYR A 195 -19.83 -9.70 9.12
N MET A 196 -20.09 -9.66 7.80
CA MET A 196 -20.48 -8.45 7.08
C MET A 196 -21.55 -7.67 7.87
N GLY A 197 -21.23 -6.42 8.21
CA GLY A 197 -22.16 -5.48 8.85
C GLY A 197 -22.29 -5.55 10.37
N ASP A 198 -21.62 -6.46 11.10
CA ASP A 198 -21.65 -6.40 12.58
C ASP A 198 -20.51 -5.54 13.13
N TYR A 199 -20.72 -4.23 13.15
CA TYR A 199 -19.83 -3.26 13.82
C TYR A 199 -19.48 -3.65 15.27
N ARG A 200 -20.36 -4.39 15.96
CA ARG A 200 -20.09 -4.84 17.33
C ARG A 200 -18.98 -5.88 17.37
N SER A 201 -18.84 -6.69 16.32
CA SER A 201 -17.78 -7.69 16.19
C SER A 201 -16.40 -7.03 16.08
N GLN A 202 -16.28 -5.93 15.31
CA GLN A 202 -15.04 -5.15 15.18
C GLN A 202 -14.65 -4.47 16.50
N ILE A 203 -15.60 -3.82 17.18
CA ILE A 203 -15.36 -3.23 18.50
C ILE A 203 -14.91 -4.31 19.49
N LYS A 204 -15.59 -5.47 19.49
CA LYS A 204 -15.25 -6.59 20.36
C LYS A 204 -13.87 -7.16 20.04
N PHE A 205 -13.48 -7.25 18.77
CA PHE A 205 -12.14 -7.66 18.36
C PHE A 205 -11.08 -6.74 18.96
N TRP A 206 -11.17 -5.43 18.72
CA TRP A 206 -10.20 -4.47 19.24
C TRP A 206 -10.16 -4.47 20.76
N GLN A 207 -11.34 -4.56 21.39
CA GLN A 207 -11.43 -4.69 22.84
C GLN A 207 -10.70 -5.93 23.34
N GLN A 208 -10.90 -7.09 22.71
CA GLN A 208 -10.25 -8.34 23.07
C GLN A 208 -8.74 -8.29 22.86
N LEU A 209 -8.29 -7.77 21.72
CA LEU A 209 -6.87 -7.65 21.37
C LEU A 209 -6.13 -6.73 22.36
N LEU A 210 -6.63 -5.50 22.54
CA LEU A 210 -5.95 -4.46 23.33
C LEU A 210 -6.07 -4.71 24.85
N SER A 211 -7.12 -5.43 25.28
CA SER A 211 -7.29 -5.81 26.69
C SER A 211 -6.64 -7.15 27.06
N ASN A 212 -5.98 -7.83 26.12
CA ASN A 212 -5.40 -9.14 26.37
C ASN A 212 -4.17 -9.03 27.30
N LYS A 213 -4.32 -9.41 28.57
CA LYS A 213 -3.26 -9.36 29.59
C LYS A 213 -2.30 -10.55 29.53
N GLU A 214 -2.62 -11.57 28.74
CA GLU A 214 -1.82 -12.79 28.62
C GLU A 214 -0.75 -12.66 27.52
N ARG A 215 -0.83 -11.61 26.71
CA ARG A 215 0.10 -11.33 25.61
C ARG A 215 1.04 -10.18 25.93
N ALA A 216 2.26 -10.25 25.41
CA ALA A 216 3.20 -9.15 25.44
C ALA A 216 2.67 -7.97 24.60
N ASP A 217 3.05 -6.75 24.96
CA ASP A 217 2.60 -5.54 24.27
C ASP A 217 3.09 -5.54 22.81
N GLU A 218 4.29 -6.08 22.55
CA GLU A 218 4.85 -6.23 21.21
C GLU A 218 4.03 -7.18 20.34
N ASP A 219 3.51 -8.27 20.91
CA ASP A 219 2.67 -9.22 20.20
C ASP A 219 1.30 -8.61 19.87
N ILE A 220 0.76 -7.78 20.77
CA ILE A 220 -0.50 -7.05 20.55
C ILE A 220 -0.33 -6.03 19.42
N LEU A 221 0.74 -5.24 19.45
CA LEU A 221 1.06 -4.28 18.39
C LEU A 221 1.32 -4.98 17.06
N HIS A 222 2.04 -6.10 17.08
CA HIS A 222 2.26 -6.91 15.88
C HIS A 222 0.93 -7.38 15.28
N ASP A 223 -0.01 -7.88 16.10
CA ASP A 223 -1.29 -8.37 15.61
C ASP A 223 -2.23 -7.28 15.14
N ALA A 224 -2.20 -6.11 15.79
CA ALA A 224 -2.91 -4.92 15.34
C ALA A 224 -2.41 -4.49 13.95
N TRP A 225 -1.08 -4.40 13.79
CA TRP A 225 -0.47 -3.86 12.58
C TRP A 225 -0.39 -4.84 11.43
N LYS A 226 0.00 -6.10 11.68
CA LYS A 226 0.34 -7.11 10.65
C LYS A 226 -0.42 -8.42 10.78
N GLY A 227 -1.04 -8.67 11.94
CA GLY A 227 -1.88 -9.84 12.15
C GLY A 227 -3.35 -9.53 11.83
N PRO A 228 -4.30 -10.08 12.61
CA PRO A 228 -5.74 -9.96 12.35
C PRO A 228 -6.30 -8.53 12.31
N GLY A 229 -5.56 -7.55 12.84
CA GLY A 229 -5.97 -6.14 12.79
C GLY A 229 -5.73 -5.48 11.43
N ASN A 230 -4.78 -5.99 10.63
CA ASN A 230 -4.49 -5.56 9.26
C ASN A 230 -4.28 -4.04 9.05
N MET A 231 -3.87 -3.27 10.07
CA MET A 231 -3.72 -1.81 9.92
C MET A 231 -2.66 -1.39 8.90
N TRP A 232 -1.74 -2.28 8.53
CA TRP A 232 -0.73 -2.05 7.50
C TRP A 232 -1.30 -1.59 6.15
N VAL A 233 -2.57 -1.91 5.83
CA VAL A 233 -3.22 -1.54 4.56
C VAL A 233 -3.42 -0.03 4.37
N PHE A 234 -3.36 0.73 5.47
CA PHE A 234 -3.53 2.18 5.49
C PHE A 234 -2.21 2.95 5.51
N VAL A 235 -1.09 2.26 5.73
CA VAL A 235 0.23 2.89 5.70
C VAL A 235 0.59 3.22 4.26
N ARG A 236 1.14 4.40 4.00
CA ARG A 236 1.50 4.82 2.65
C ARG A 236 2.47 3.81 2.00
N PRO A 237 2.24 3.42 0.73
CA PRO A 237 3.02 2.35 0.10
C PRO A 237 4.38 2.83 -0.42
N ASP A 238 4.65 4.13 -0.47
CA ASP A 238 5.86 4.75 -1.05
C ASP A 238 6.95 5.08 0.00
N ARG A 239 6.86 4.52 1.21
CA ARG A 239 7.88 4.65 2.25
C ARG A 239 8.82 3.44 2.28
N PHE A 240 9.98 3.62 1.67
CA PHE A 240 11.03 2.61 1.61
C PHE A 240 11.90 2.64 2.87
N PRO A 241 12.37 1.48 3.37
CA PRO A 241 13.07 1.35 4.64
C PRO A 241 14.56 1.75 4.53
N ILE A 242 14.85 2.89 3.90
CA ILE A 242 16.22 3.32 3.59
C ILE A 242 16.96 3.70 4.87
N LYS A 243 16.30 4.43 5.78
CA LYS A 243 16.89 4.84 7.06
C LYS A 243 17.23 3.63 7.92
N GLU A 244 16.32 2.66 7.98
CA GLU A 244 16.47 1.39 8.68
C GLU A 244 17.62 0.58 8.08
N THR A 245 17.72 0.58 6.74
CA THR A 245 18.81 -0.09 6.02
C THR A 245 20.17 0.53 6.33
N LEU A 246 20.27 1.86 6.36
CA LEU A 246 21.50 2.58 6.68
C LEU A 246 21.89 2.42 8.16
N ALA A 247 20.90 2.32 9.06
CA ALA A 247 21.11 2.09 10.48
C ALA A 247 21.39 0.61 10.84
N ALA A 248 21.06 -0.31 9.94
CA ALA A 248 21.22 -1.74 10.18
C ALA A 248 22.70 -2.11 10.33
N LYS A 249 22.98 -3.03 11.26
CA LYS A 249 24.33 -3.53 11.47
C LYS A 249 24.83 -4.22 10.19
N PRO A 250 26.06 -3.92 9.73
CA PRO A 250 26.62 -4.60 8.58
C PRO A 250 26.70 -6.10 8.86
N ILE A 251 26.51 -6.90 7.81
CA ILE A 251 26.59 -8.35 7.94
C ILE A 251 28.02 -8.70 8.37
N PRO A 252 28.20 -9.48 9.46
CA PRO A 252 29.53 -9.86 9.92
C PRO A 252 30.32 -10.47 8.77
N LYS A 253 31.46 -9.84 8.44
CA LYS A 253 32.43 -10.40 7.51
C LYS A 253 33.17 -11.49 8.25
N PHE A 254 33.15 -12.71 7.71
CA PHE A 254 34.00 -13.78 8.23
C PHE A 254 35.36 -13.66 7.54
N PRO A 255 36.47 -13.84 8.27
CA PRO A 255 37.77 -13.99 7.61
C PRO A 255 37.64 -15.14 6.62
N TYR A 256 38.13 -14.94 5.40
CA TYR A 256 38.22 -16.00 4.41
C TYR A 256 38.83 -17.21 5.10
N LEU A 257 38.14 -18.34 5.03
CA LEU A 257 38.72 -19.60 5.47
C LEU A 257 39.93 -19.81 4.57
N THR A 258 41.11 -19.44 5.06
CA THR A 258 42.38 -19.85 4.44
C THR A 258 42.28 -21.35 4.36
N THR A 259 42.28 -21.86 3.14
CA THR A 259 42.18 -23.29 2.79
C THR A 259 43.18 -24.09 3.62
N ALA A 260 42.76 -24.48 4.83
CA ALA A 260 43.42 -25.52 5.59
C ALA A 260 43.27 -26.77 4.74
N GLY A 261 44.39 -27.38 4.36
CA GLY A 261 44.47 -28.41 3.33
C GLY A 261 43.30 -29.37 3.39
N LEU A 262 42.48 -29.37 2.34
CA LEU A 262 41.35 -30.28 2.20
C LEU A 262 41.90 -31.71 2.23
N ASP A 263 41.47 -32.50 3.21
CA ASP A 263 41.68 -33.94 3.21
C ASP A 263 40.81 -34.56 2.12
N LEU A 264 41.38 -34.61 0.90
CA LEU A 264 40.72 -35.09 -0.32
C LEU A 264 40.21 -36.53 -0.21
N GLN A 265 40.64 -37.30 0.80
CA GLN A 265 40.26 -38.70 0.95
C GLN A 265 38.91 -38.92 1.65
N ASN A 266 38.33 -37.90 2.30
CA ASN A 266 37.11 -38.03 3.11
C ASN A 266 35.96 -37.09 2.72
N LEU A 267 36.03 -36.41 1.56
CA LEU A 267 35.01 -35.46 1.15
C LEU A 267 33.72 -36.16 0.70
N LYS A 268 32.69 -36.09 1.54
CA LYS A 268 31.31 -36.35 1.10
C LYS A 268 30.88 -35.19 0.20
N PRO A 269 30.24 -35.45 -0.96
CA PRO A 269 29.72 -34.39 -1.80
C PRO A 269 28.72 -33.57 -0.98
N ALA A 270 29.01 -32.29 -0.83
CA ALA A 270 28.20 -31.35 -0.08
C ALA A 270 27.99 -30.09 -0.94
N LEU A 271 26.93 -29.32 -0.66
CA LEU A 271 26.66 -28.09 -1.41
C LEU A 271 27.84 -27.10 -1.34
N GLY A 272 28.56 -27.09 -0.22
CA GLY A 272 29.77 -26.25 -0.03
C GLY A 272 30.97 -26.67 -0.87
N SER A 273 31.00 -27.90 -1.41
CA SER A 273 32.08 -28.37 -2.27
C SER A 273 31.86 -28.05 -3.76
N LEU A 274 30.77 -27.36 -4.12
CA LEU A 274 30.56 -26.90 -5.49
C LEU A 274 31.55 -25.80 -5.86
N PRO A 275 31.97 -25.73 -7.14
CA PRO A 275 32.66 -24.56 -7.67
C PRO A 275 31.87 -23.27 -7.37
N PRO A 276 32.55 -22.15 -7.02
CA PRO A 276 31.88 -20.90 -6.67
C PRO A 276 30.88 -20.41 -7.71
N ASP A 277 31.23 -20.51 -8.99
CA ASP A 277 30.38 -20.18 -10.14
C ASP A 277 29.08 -20.98 -10.14
N MET A 278 29.15 -22.30 -9.95
CA MET A 278 27.95 -23.15 -9.87
C MET A 278 27.06 -22.80 -8.67
N LEU A 279 27.68 -22.47 -7.53
CA LEU A 279 26.93 -22.07 -6.33
C LEU A 279 26.24 -20.71 -6.53
N LEU A 280 26.90 -19.76 -7.20
CA LEU A 280 26.33 -18.45 -7.50
C LEU A 280 25.18 -18.56 -8.52
N GLU A 281 25.33 -19.36 -9.57
CA GLU A 281 24.26 -19.67 -10.53
C GLU A 281 23.03 -20.27 -9.84
N ILE A 282 23.23 -21.21 -8.90
CA ILE A 282 22.13 -21.73 -8.08
C ILE A 282 21.48 -20.60 -7.28
N CYS A 283 22.27 -19.72 -6.66
CA CYS A 283 21.74 -18.60 -5.87
C CYS A 283 20.93 -17.61 -6.72
N GLU A 284 21.26 -17.40 -7.98
CA GLU A 284 20.47 -16.56 -8.90
C GLU A 284 19.09 -17.15 -9.21
N LEU A 285 18.92 -18.47 -9.06
CA LEU A 285 17.64 -19.15 -9.27
C LEU A 285 16.80 -19.28 -7.99
N LEU A 286 17.40 -19.01 -6.82
CA LEU A 286 16.74 -19.16 -5.54
C LEU A 286 15.92 -17.91 -5.17
N PRO A 287 14.75 -18.08 -4.52
CA PRO A 287 14.08 -16.97 -3.85
C PRO A 287 15.01 -16.32 -2.83
N ILE A 288 14.91 -15.01 -2.64
CA ILE A 288 15.82 -14.26 -1.77
C ILE A 288 15.83 -14.83 -0.34
N ARG A 289 14.66 -15.26 0.18
CA ARG A 289 14.55 -15.94 1.49
C ARG A 289 15.42 -17.19 1.60
N SER A 290 15.54 -17.96 0.52
CA SER A 290 16.39 -19.15 0.46
C SER A 290 17.87 -18.78 0.43
N ILE A 291 18.25 -17.69 -0.23
CA ILE A 291 19.61 -17.15 -0.19
C ILE A 291 19.99 -16.76 1.25
N TYR A 292 19.07 -16.10 1.98
CA TYR A 292 19.22 -15.80 3.40
C TYR A 292 19.46 -17.06 4.25
N ALA A 293 18.63 -18.09 4.07
CA ALA A 293 18.79 -19.35 4.77
C ALA A 293 20.13 -20.02 4.42
N LEU A 294 20.53 -19.98 3.15
CA LEU A 294 21.78 -20.57 2.68
C LEU A 294 23.02 -19.87 3.27
N ILE A 295 23.01 -18.54 3.34
CA ILE A 295 24.06 -17.73 3.97
C ILE A 295 24.15 -17.98 5.49
N THR A 296 23.05 -18.34 6.15
CA THR A 296 23.05 -18.56 7.61
C THR A 296 23.41 -19.99 8.02
N THR A 297 23.30 -20.97 7.12
CA THR A 297 23.51 -22.40 7.44
C THR A 297 24.98 -22.85 7.42
N CYS A 298 25.83 -22.29 6.56
CA CYS A 298 27.22 -22.74 6.41
C CYS A 298 28.20 -21.59 6.21
N LYS A 299 29.27 -21.55 7.01
CA LYS A 299 30.31 -20.50 6.96
C LYS A 299 31.07 -20.47 5.62
N GLU A 300 31.33 -21.63 5.04
CA GLU A 300 32.01 -21.77 3.75
C GLU A 300 31.15 -21.22 2.62
N ILE A 301 29.92 -21.71 2.48
CA ILE A 301 28.92 -21.21 1.53
C ILE A 301 28.70 -19.71 1.69
N ARG A 302 28.56 -19.23 2.94
CA ARG A 302 28.46 -17.80 3.25
C ARG A 302 29.64 -17.00 2.72
N SER A 303 30.87 -17.49 2.88
CA SER A 303 32.06 -16.78 2.44
C SER A 303 32.11 -16.64 0.91
N VAL A 304 31.50 -17.58 0.18
CA VAL A 304 31.38 -17.53 -1.28
C VAL A 304 30.25 -16.61 -1.73
N ILE A 305 29.06 -16.72 -1.13
CA ILE A 305 27.86 -15.99 -1.60
C ILE A 305 27.88 -14.52 -1.16
N LEU A 306 28.26 -14.23 0.10
CA LEU A 306 28.08 -12.92 0.70
C LEU A 306 28.73 -11.76 -0.10
N PRO A 307 29.92 -11.91 -0.71
CA PRO A 307 30.49 -10.88 -1.59
C PRO A 307 29.62 -10.52 -2.81
N HIS A 308 28.79 -11.45 -3.28
CA HIS A 308 27.92 -11.30 -4.45
C HIS A 308 26.44 -11.06 -4.09
N ALA A 309 26.09 -11.16 -2.80
CA ALA A 309 24.72 -11.16 -2.34
C ALA A 309 23.95 -9.89 -2.72
N ASN A 310 24.60 -8.72 -2.73
CA ASN A 310 23.96 -7.47 -3.16
C ASN A 310 23.56 -7.51 -4.63
N ALA A 311 24.46 -7.93 -5.52
CA ALA A 311 24.16 -8.01 -6.95
C ALA A 311 23.05 -9.02 -7.24
N ILE A 312 23.11 -10.20 -6.62
CA ILE A 312 22.08 -11.24 -6.75
C ILE A 312 20.73 -10.70 -6.25
N VAL A 313 20.68 -10.13 -5.04
CA VAL A 313 19.42 -9.61 -4.48
C VAL A 313 18.87 -8.44 -5.28
N ARG A 314 19.71 -7.53 -5.76
CA ARG A 314 19.27 -6.42 -6.63
C ARG A 314 18.58 -6.95 -7.88
N ARG A 315 19.18 -7.94 -8.53
CA ARG A 315 18.60 -8.59 -9.71
C ARG A 315 17.25 -9.23 -9.38
N ARG A 316 17.18 -10.03 -8.30
CA ARG A 316 15.93 -10.68 -7.86
C ARG A 316 14.84 -9.68 -7.47
N ILE A 317 15.19 -8.57 -6.81
CA ILE A 317 14.24 -7.48 -6.55
C ILE A 317 13.70 -6.92 -7.87
N THR A 318 14.57 -6.70 -8.84
CA THR A 318 14.17 -6.12 -10.13
C THR A 318 13.26 -7.07 -10.92
N GLU A 319 13.55 -8.37 -10.89
CA GLU A 319 12.85 -9.39 -11.67
C GLU A 319 11.58 -9.92 -11.00
N ASP A 320 11.63 -10.26 -9.71
CA ASP A 320 10.52 -10.96 -9.03
C ASP A 320 9.77 -10.11 -8.01
N GLU A 321 10.44 -9.14 -7.40
CA GLU A 321 9.86 -8.31 -6.33
C GLU A 321 9.95 -6.81 -6.63
N PRO A 322 9.53 -6.36 -7.83
CA PRO A 322 9.74 -4.99 -8.30
C PRO A 322 8.99 -3.96 -7.47
N TRP A 323 8.02 -4.37 -6.66
CA TRP A 323 7.36 -3.50 -5.70
C TRP A 323 8.32 -2.98 -4.61
N TYR A 324 9.51 -3.54 -4.40
CA TYR A 324 10.51 -2.94 -3.50
C TYR A 324 11.32 -1.80 -4.14
N LEU A 325 11.02 -1.42 -5.38
CA LEU A 325 11.65 -0.31 -6.10
C LEU A 325 10.66 0.85 -6.29
N PRO A 326 11.16 2.09 -6.41
CA PRO A 326 10.31 3.24 -6.61
C PRO A 326 9.62 3.22 -7.98
N ALA A 327 8.40 3.77 -8.05
CA ALA A 327 7.64 3.93 -9.28
C ALA A 327 8.02 5.25 -9.99
N GLY A 328 8.03 5.24 -11.33
CA GLY A 328 8.33 6.41 -12.17
C GLY A 328 9.71 6.35 -12.86
N PRO A 329 10.21 7.51 -13.33
CA PRO A 329 9.45 8.75 -13.49
C PRO A 329 8.37 8.54 -14.57
N PHE A 330 7.23 9.20 -14.41
CA PHE A 330 6.17 9.17 -15.41
C PHE A 330 5.92 10.55 -15.98
N GLU A 331 5.59 10.60 -17.27
CA GLU A 331 4.99 11.78 -17.88
C GLU A 331 3.49 11.71 -17.64
N LEU A 332 3.01 12.51 -16.68
CA LEU A 332 1.59 12.65 -16.41
C LEU A 332 1.01 13.71 -17.36
N PRO A 333 -0.15 13.45 -17.99
CA PRO A 333 -0.78 14.45 -18.84
C PRO A 333 -1.16 15.66 -17.99
N ALA A 334 -1.03 16.87 -18.55
CA ALA A 334 -1.63 18.04 -17.95
C ALA A 334 -3.14 17.81 -17.87
N GLY A 335 -3.71 18.00 -16.69
CA GLY A 335 -5.15 17.85 -16.53
C GLY A 335 -5.91 18.77 -17.49
N PRO A 336 -7.11 18.39 -17.95
CA PRO A 336 -7.94 19.20 -18.86
C PRO A 336 -8.20 20.62 -18.32
N PHE A 337 -8.07 20.75 -17.01
CA PHE A 337 -8.35 21.94 -16.25
C PHE A 337 -7.12 22.67 -15.73
N GLU A 338 -5.93 22.10 -15.90
CA GLU A 338 -4.70 22.66 -15.36
C GLU A 338 -4.16 23.75 -16.27
N LYS A 339 -4.50 25.01 -15.95
CA LYS A 339 -3.90 26.18 -16.62
C LYS A 339 -2.41 26.35 -16.28
N ASN A 340 -1.99 25.84 -15.12
CA ASN A 340 -0.60 25.75 -14.71
C ASN A 340 -0.37 24.31 -14.21
N PRO A 341 0.65 23.58 -14.70
CA PRO A 341 1.01 22.27 -14.15
C PRO A 341 1.30 22.44 -12.66
N ARG A 342 0.44 21.86 -11.82
CA ARG A 342 0.56 22.00 -10.37
C ARG A 342 1.73 21.14 -9.91
N LEU A 343 2.72 21.79 -9.29
CA LEU A 343 4.04 21.25 -8.94
C LEU A 343 4.05 20.06 -7.95
N GLU A 344 2.89 19.57 -7.48
CA GLU A 344 2.82 18.56 -6.41
C GLU A 344 2.60 17.12 -6.88
N MET A 345 2.14 16.91 -8.13
CA MET A 345 1.87 15.59 -8.72
C MET A 345 2.38 15.53 -10.18
N HIS A 346 3.70 15.43 -10.34
CA HIS A 346 4.43 15.33 -11.60
C HIS A 346 4.98 13.92 -11.89
N GLY A 347 4.65 12.91 -11.08
CA GLY A 347 4.97 11.51 -11.33
C GLY A 347 6.45 11.14 -11.13
N ARG A 348 7.21 11.97 -10.39
CA ARG A 348 8.64 11.73 -10.08
C ARG A 348 8.96 11.77 -8.59
N GLU A 349 7.99 12.15 -7.76
CA GLU A 349 8.16 12.41 -6.32
C GLU A 349 8.75 11.19 -5.62
N GLU A 350 8.26 10.00 -5.96
CA GLU A 350 8.70 8.75 -5.32
C GLU A 350 10.17 8.45 -5.60
N ILE A 351 10.64 8.66 -6.84
CA ILE A 351 12.05 8.46 -7.22
C ILE A 351 12.94 9.55 -6.66
N GLU A 352 12.50 10.81 -6.71
CA GLU A 352 13.25 11.93 -6.16
C GLU A 352 13.40 11.80 -4.65
N TRP A 353 12.33 11.39 -3.96
CA TRP A 353 12.38 11.06 -2.53
C TRP A 353 13.33 9.90 -2.28
N TRP A 354 13.21 8.79 -3.02
CA TRP A 354 14.06 7.61 -2.87
C TRP A 354 15.55 7.94 -3.08
N ALA A 355 15.88 8.69 -4.14
CA ALA A 355 17.23 9.15 -4.42
C ALA A 355 17.76 10.08 -3.32
N THR A 356 16.92 11.01 -2.83
CA THR A 356 17.27 11.93 -1.73
C THR A 356 17.58 11.18 -0.43
N GLN A 357 16.81 10.13 -0.11
CA GLN A 357 17.06 9.33 1.09
C GLN A 357 18.39 8.57 1.01
N TRP A 358 18.74 8.00 -0.14
CA TRP A 358 20.04 7.36 -0.32
C TRP A 358 21.20 8.36 -0.31
N ALA A 359 21.02 9.52 -0.95
CA ALA A 359 22.00 10.60 -0.94
C ALA A 359 22.28 11.11 0.48
N ALA A 360 21.26 11.17 1.35
CA ALA A 360 21.43 11.49 2.77
C ALA A 360 22.27 10.44 3.52
N GLY A 361 22.29 9.19 3.03
CA GLY A 361 23.18 8.11 3.47
C GLY A 361 24.57 8.12 2.81
N GLY A 362 24.86 9.09 1.95
CA GLY A 362 26.12 9.21 1.22
C GLY A 362 26.21 8.35 -0.05
N ILE A 363 25.10 7.80 -0.54
CA ILE A 363 25.05 6.98 -1.76
C ILE A 363 24.42 7.81 -2.88
N SER A 364 25.17 8.07 -3.95
CA SER A 364 24.68 8.82 -5.10
C SER A 364 23.74 7.96 -5.97
N GLN A 365 22.92 8.59 -6.81
CA GLN A 365 22.09 7.85 -7.76
C GLN A 365 22.92 7.10 -8.81
N GLU A 366 24.10 7.62 -9.16
CA GLU A 366 25.01 7.02 -10.13
C GLU A 366 25.67 5.75 -9.56
N ASP A 367 25.91 5.73 -8.25
CA ASP A 367 26.56 4.64 -7.54
C ASP A 367 25.56 3.65 -6.89
N ALA A 368 24.26 3.93 -6.99
CA ALA A 368 23.18 3.18 -6.33
C ALA A 368 23.26 1.66 -6.59
N ASP A 369 23.64 1.28 -7.81
CA ASP A 369 23.72 -0.12 -8.22
C ASP A 369 24.79 -0.91 -7.45
N SER A 370 25.92 -0.27 -7.15
CA SER A 370 27.07 -0.89 -6.48
C SER A 370 27.11 -0.64 -4.98
N GLU A 371 26.65 0.52 -4.52
CA GLU A 371 26.85 0.97 -3.14
C GLU A 371 25.65 0.67 -2.23
N ILE A 372 24.43 0.56 -2.78
CA ILE A 372 23.27 0.19 -1.96
C ILE A 372 23.50 -1.22 -1.40
N PRO A 373 23.34 -1.41 -0.08
CA PRO A 373 23.43 -2.72 0.53
C PRO A 373 22.14 -3.52 0.26
N TRP A 374 21.89 -3.85 -1.01
CA TRP A 374 20.65 -4.44 -1.52
C TRP A 374 20.18 -5.65 -0.72
N PHE A 375 21.12 -6.48 -0.26
CA PHE A 375 20.80 -7.59 0.61
C PHE A 375 20.13 -7.10 1.90
N ILE A 376 20.78 -6.19 2.65
CA ILE A 376 20.21 -5.60 3.88
C ILE A 376 18.92 -4.84 3.57
N TYR A 377 18.89 -4.05 2.51
CA TYR A 377 17.68 -3.32 2.08
C TYR A 377 16.48 -4.23 1.96
N ARG A 378 16.65 -5.37 1.28
CA ARG A 378 15.59 -6.37 1.13
C ARG A 378 15.11 -6.94 2.45
N LYS A 379 16.00 -7.10 3.44
CA LYS A 379 15.66 -7.57 4.78
C LYS A 379 14.71 -6.61 5.47
N GLU A 380 15.03 -5.32 5.38
CA GLU A 380 14.28 -4.25 6.04
C GLU A 380 12.97 -3.94 5.28
N CYS A 381 12.82 -4.38 4.02
CA CYS A 381 11.57 -4.35 3.26
C CYS A 381 10.45 -5.26 3.81
N ASN A 382 10.58 -5.76 5.03
CA ASN A 382 9.48 -6.35 5.80
C ASN A 382 8.66 -5.28 6.56
N SER A 383 8.67 -4.02 6.10
CA SER A 383 7.90 -2.92 6.68
C SER A 383 6.42 -2.98 6.27
N MET A 384 5.56 -2.24 6.99
CA MET A 384 4.13 -2.17 6.72
C MET A 384 3.84 -1.52 5.35
N SER A 385 4.55 -0.44 5.02
CA SER A 385 4.48 0.22 3.71
C SER A 385 4.76 -0.75 2.57
N MET A 386 5.77 -1.61 2.70
CA MET A 386 6.12 -2.55 1.65
C MET A 386 5.16 -3.74 1.55
N TRP A 387 4.50 -4.12 2.65
CA TRP A 387 3.37 -5.05 2.60
C TRP A 387 2.20 -4.42 1.84
N ASN A 388 1.86 -3.16 2.12
CA ASN A 388 0.81 -2.43 1.41
C ASN A 388 1.12 -2.29 -0.09
N ARG A 389 2.35 -1.93 -0.40
CA ARG A 389 2.81 -1.83 -1.78
C ARG A 389 2.73 -3.15 -2.55
N ASN A 390 3.13 -4.26 -1.93
CA ASN A 390 3.00 -5.59 -2.52
C ASN A 390 1.54 -5.94 -2.82
N ARG A 391 0.62 -5.65 -1.89
CA ARG A 391 -0.82 -5.82 -2.09
C ARG A 391 -1.33 -5.02 -3.29
N ILE A 392 -1.03 -3.73 -3.34
CA ILE A 392 -1.44 -2.84 -4.44
C ILE A 392 -0.86 -3.34 -5.77
N TRP A 393 0.42 -3.73 -5.78
CA TRP A 393 1.04 -4.32 -6.96
C TRP A 393 0.30 -5.57 -7.45
N GLY A 394 -0.07 -6.46 -6.53
CA GLY A 394 -0.87 -7.66 -6.82
C GLY A 394 -2.23 -7.31 -7.42
N ILE A 395 -2.92 -6.31 -6.90
CA ILE A 395 -4.19 -5.78 -7.45
C ILE A 395 -3.98 -5.30 -8.88
N CYS A 396 -2.95 -4.49 -9.13
CA CYS A 396 -2.64 -3.98 -10.48
C CYS A 396 -2.37 -5.11 -11.49
N LYS A 397 -1.66 -6.18 -11.09
CA LYS A 397 -1.42 -7.34 -11.96
C LYS A 397 -2.70 -8.13 -12.24
N GLN A 398 -3.60 -8.24 -11.26
CA GLN A 398 -4.90 -8.87 -11.46
C GLN A 398 -5.79 -8.05 -12.40
N LEU A 399 -5.80 -6.72 -12.27
CA LEU A 399 -6.52 -5.82 -13.18
C LEU A 399 -6.00 -5.94 -14.63
N ASP A 400 -4.68 -5.98 -14.84
CA ASP A 400 -4.09 -6.22 -16.17
C ASP A 400 -4.53 -7.57 -16.75
N ALA A 401 -4.48 -8.64 -15.95
CA ALA A 401 -4.90 -9.97 -16.39
C ALA A 401 -6.39 -10.01 -16.74
N LEU A 402 -7.23 -9.36 -15.95
CA LEU A 402 -8.67 -9.27 -16.20
C LEU A 402 -8.97 -8.46 -17.46
N ALA A 403 -8.34 -7.29 -17.64
CA ALA A 403 -8.50 -6.48 -18.84
C ALA A 403 -8.16 -7.25 -20.13
N ARG A 404 -7.07 -8.04 -20.12
CA ARG A 404 -6.72 -8.93 -21.25
C ARG A 404 -7.77 -10.02 -21.49
N LYS A 405 -8.27 -10.61 -20.41
CA LYS A 405 -9.30 -11.68 -20.48
C LYS A 405 -10.60 -11.16 -21.08
N GLU A 406 -11.00 -9.94 -20.73
CA GLU A 406 -12.21 -9.28 -21.24
C GLU A 406 -12.00 -8.59 -22.61
N GLY A 407 -10.80 -8.65 -23.18
CA GLY A 407 -10.49 -8.08 -24.50
C GLY A 407 -10.42 -6.56 -24.55
N LEU A 408 -10.14 -5.92 -23.40
CA LEU A 408 -9.96 -4.47 -23.27
C LEU A 408 -8.52 -4.01 -23.57
N LEU A 409 -7.59 -4.96 -23.75
CA LEU A 409 -6.15 -4.76 -23.99
C LEU A 409 -5.64 -5.42 -25.27
#